data_AF-A0A8H4ABW0-F1
#
_entry.id   AF-A0A8H4ABW0-F1
#
_cell.length_a   1.000
_cell.length_b   1.000
_cell.length_c   1.000
_cell.angle_alpha   90.00
_cell.angle_beta   90.00
_cell.angle_gamma   90.00
#
_symmetry.space_group_name_H-M   'P 1'
#
loop_
_entity.id
_entity.type
_entity.pdbx_description
1 polymer ?
#
loop_
_entity_poly.entity_id
_entity_poly.type
_entity_poly.pdbx_seq_one_letter_code
_entity_poly.pdbx_strand_id
1 'polypeptide(L)'
;MVADHTKFLPDGFFGLIKLKLRNSKVDNLTDMVQVVQNSTVWGYNLAQTIYNSNSIQQVKFYKWNKLLNELFENVLQILKQYHFIISSEKPGKVEIKSAICKTKTEITLLKPNKINLFFSYNLLAHLLAKELPPEQQ
;
A
#
# COMPACT_ATOMS: atom_id res chain seq x y z
N MET A 1 27.29 -17.37 -8.90
CA MET A 1 26.16 -16.46 -8.61
C MET A 1 25.71 -16.74 -7.19
N VAL A 2 26.20 -15.95 -6.23
CA VAL A 2 25.87 -16.11 -4.80
C VAL A 2 24.51 -15.48 -4.59
N ALA A 3 23.53 -16.29 -4.20
CA ALA A 3 22.16 -15.85 -3.98
C ALA A 3 22.04 -15.14 -2.62
N ASP A 4 22.58 -13.94 -2.52
CA ASP A 4 22.35 -13.01 -1.41
C ASP A 4 21.04 -12.24 -1.65
N HIS A 5 19.93 -12.98 -1.72
CA HIS A 5 18.59 -12.41 -1.83
C HIS A 5 17.78 -12.83 -0.61
N THR A 6 17.62 -11.90 0.34
CA THR A 6 16.63 -11.95 1.42
C THR A 6 15.28 -12.30 0.80
N LYS A 7 14.89 -13.58 0.85
CA LYS A 7 13.57 -14.02 0.43
C LYS A 7 12.62 -13.55 1.52
N PHE A 8 11.77 -12.59 1.19
CA PHE A 8 10.76 -12.14 2.12
C PHE A 8 9.78 -13.30 2.35
N LEU A 9 9.25 -13.44 3.57
CA LEU A 9 8.21 -14.43 3.87
C LEU A 9 7.06 -14.46 2.82
N PRO A 10 6.58 -13.30 2.33
CA PRO A 10 5.66 -13.22 1.19
C PRO A 10 6.07 -14.02 -0.06
N ASP A 11 7.37 -14.09 -0.40
CA ASP A 11 7.85 -14.79 -1.58
C ASP A 11 7.64 -16.30 -1.46
N GLY A 12 7.81 -16.84 -0.25
CA GLY A 12 7.55 -18.24 0.07
C GLY A 12 6.07 -18.60 -0.09
N PHE A 13 5.18 -17.76 0.45
CA PHE A 13 3.74 -17.97 0.36
C PHE A 13 3.21 -17.85 -1.08
N PHE A 14 3.79 -16.97 -1.89
CA PHE A 14 3.46 -16.88 -3.32
C PHE A 14 3.91 -18.12 -4.08
N GLY A 15 5.04 -18.72 -3.68
CA GLY A 15 5.49 -20.02 -4.19
C GLY A 15 4.48 -21.13 -3.93
N LEU A 16 3.87 -21.17 -2.73
CA LEU A 16 2.85 -22.16 -2.38
C LEU A 16 1.57 -22.01 -3.23
N ILE A 17 1.14 -20.79 -3.52
CA ILE A 17 0.02 -20.54 -4.45
C ILE A 17 0.34 -21.12 -5.83
N LYS A 18 1.54 -20.87 -6.36
CA LYS A 18 1.97 -21.38 -7.67
C LYS A 18 1.96 -22.92 -7.71
N LEU A 19 2.46 -23.58 -6.66
CA LEU A 19 2.44 -25.03 -6.57
C LEU A 19 1.01 -25.59 -6.55
N LYS A 20 0.12 -24.97 -5.77
CA LYS A 20 -1.28 -25.39 -5.69
C LYS A 20 -2.02 -25.17 -7.00
N LEU A 21 -1.80 -24.03 -7.65
CA LEU A 21 -2.39 -23.67 -8.93
C LEU A 21 -2.02 -24.67 -10.03
N ARG A 22 -0.74 -25.07 -10.12
CA ARG A 22 -0.28 -26.04 -11.13
C ARG A 22 -0.99 -27.40 -11.05
N ASN A 23 -1.40 -27.79 -9.85
CA ASN A 23 -2.07 -29.06 -9.58
C ASN A 23 -3.61 -28.93 -9.48
N SER A 24 -4.16 -27.76 -9.82
CA SER A 24 -5.60 -27.50 -9.74
C SER A 24 -6.15 -27.17 -11.12
N LYS A 25 -7.39 -27.57 -11.38
CA LYS A 25 -8.16 -27.08 -12.53
C LYS A 25 -8.91 -25.83 -12.09
N VAL A 26 -8.71 -24.73 -12.80
CA VAL A 26 -9.32 -23.44 -12.51
C VAL A 26 -10.09 -22.99 -13.73
N ASP A 27 -11.41 -23.06 -13.67
CA ASP A 27 -12.31 -22.68 -14.76
C ASP A 27 -12.97 -21.31 -14.48
N ASN A 28 -13.12 -20.93 -13.20
CA ASN A 28 -13.76 -19.68 -12.79
C ASN A 28 -13.03 -18.97 -11.62
N LEU A 29 -13.51 -17.77 -11.25
CA LEU A 29 -12.94 -16.97 -10.16
C LEU A 29 -13.04 -17.67 -8.79
N THR A 30 -14.12 -18.39 -8.54
CA THR A 30 -14.33 -19.16 -7.30
C THR A 30 -13.29 -20.26 -7.16
N ASP A 31 -12.95 -20.95 -8.24
CA ASP A 31 -11.91 -21.97 -8.25
C ASP A 31 -10.55 -21.34 -7.91
N MET A 32 -10.27 -20.14 -8.42
CA MET A 32 -9.04 -19.41 -8.09
C MET A 32 -9.00 -19.00 -6.61
N VAL A 33 -10.12 -18.56 -6.04
CA VAL A 33 -10.25 -18.27 -4.61
C VAL A 33 -9.94 -19.51 -3.77
N GLN A 34 -10.48 -20.67 -4.16
CA GLN A 34 -10.20 -21.94 -3.50
C GLN A 34 -8.73 -22.33 -3.60
N VAL A 35 -8.08 -22.13 -4.74
CA VAL A 35 -6.64 -22.40 -4.89
C VAL A 35 -5.82 -21.55 -3.91
N VAL A 36 -6.13 -20.26 -3.78
CA VAL A 36 -5.42 -19.37 -2.86
C VAL A 36 -5.66 -19.78 -1.41
N GLN A 37 -6.91 -20.00 -1.01
CA GLN A 37 -7.25 -20.41 0.36
C GLN A 37 -6.63 -21.76 0.73
N ASN A 38 -6.65 -22.72 -0.20
CA ASN A 38 -6.11 -24.08 0.01
C ASN A 38 -4.60 -24.19 -0.24
N SER A 39 -3.91 -23.08 -0.51
CA SER A 39 -2.46 -23.08 -0.72
C SER A 39 -1.66 -23.12 0.59
N THR A 40 -2.29 -22.76 1.72
CA THR A 40 -1.66 -22.71 3.04
C THR A 40 -2.57 -23.33 4.09
N VAL A 41 -2.02 -24.16 4.97
CA VAL A 41 -2.78 -24.87 6.01
C VAL A 41 -3.37 -23.92 7.07
N TRP A 42 -2.64 -22.84 7.40
CA TRP A 42 -2.98 -21.89 8.46
C TRP A 42 -3.63 -20.59 7.96
N GLY A 43 -4.10 -20.57 6.70
CA GLY A 43 -4.78 -19.41 6.15
C GLY A 43 -3.90 -18.16 5.99
N TYR A 44 -2.58 -18.31 5.85
CA TYR A 44 -1.67 -17.20 5.55
C TYR A 44 -1.99 -16.53 4.20
N ASN A 45 -2.45 -17.32 3.23
CA ASN A 45 -2.91 -16.81 1.95
C ASN A 45 -4.43 -16.59 1.99
N LEU A 46 -4.82 -15.32 1.97
CA LEU A 46 -6.21 -14.89 1.94
C LEU A 46 -6.56 -14.33 0.58
N ALA A 47 -7.56 -14.94 -0.07
CA ALA A 47 -8.14 -14.40 -1.28
C ALA A 47 -9.12 -13.27 -0.95
N GLN A 48 -8.86 -12.08 -1.48
CA GLN A 48 -9.74 -10.92 -1.36
C GLN A 48 -10.31 -10.58 -2.74
N THR A 49 -11.58 -10.91 -2.97
CA THR A 49 -12.27 -10.56 -4.21
C THR A 49 -12.86 -9.15 -4.15
N ILE A 50 -13.09 -8.54 -5.32
CA ILE A 50 -13.75 -7.23 -5.42
C ILE A 50 -15.20 -7.35 -4.96
N TYR A 51 -15.89 -8.38 -5.41
CA TYR A 51 -17.26 -8.70 -5.04
C TYR A 51 -17.29 -10.01 -4.26
N ASN A 52 -18.12 -10.05 -3.21
CA ASN A 52 -18.43 -11.29 -2.51
C ASN A 52 -19.37 -12.18 -3.34
N SER A 53 -19.57 -13.43 -2.94
CA SER A 53 -20.56 -14.35 -3.50
C SER A 53 -21.98 -13.74 -3.58
N ASN A 54 -22.29 -12.82 -2.66
CA ASN A 54 -23.56 -12.10 -2.61
C ASN A 54 -23.57 -10.81 -3.46
N SER A 55 -22.62 -10.62 -4.38
CA SER A 55 -22.46 -9.41 -5.21
C SER A 55 -22.19 -8.11 -4.44
N ILE A 56 -21.87 -8.20 -3.14
CA ILE A 56 -21.51 -7.05 -2.31
C ILE A 56 -20.04 -6.70 -2.56
N GLN A 57 -19.77 -5.44 -2.92
CA GLN A 57 -18.41 -4.96 -3.14
C GLN A 57 -17.64 -4.88 -1.81
N GLN A 58 -16.60 -5.71 -1.66
CA GLN A 58 -15.72 -5.71 -0.48
C GLN A 58 -14.56 -4.73 -0.62
N VAL A 59 -13.96 -4.64 -1.82
CA VAL A 59 -12.83 -3.74 -2.09
C VAL A 59 -13.34 -2.42 -2.65
N LYS A 60 -13.17 -1.35 -1.88
CA LYS A 60 -13.54 0.02 -2.29
C LYS A 60 -12.38 0.66 -3.05
N PHE A 61 -12.65 1.16 -4.24
CA PHE A 61 -11.71 1.93 -5.03
C PHE A 61 -11.92 3.42 -4.76
N TYR A 62 -10.89 4.10 -4.28
CA TYR A 62 -10.91 5.54 -4.08
C TYR A 62 -10.18 6.24 -5.21
N LYS A 63 -10.70 7.38 -5.64
CA LYS A 63 -9.98 8.28 -6.56
C LYS A 63 -8.91 9.06 -5.78
N TRP A 64 -7.89 8.34 -5.31
CA TRP A 64 -6.79 8.89 -4.51
C TRP A 64 -6.15 10.10 -5.19
N ASN A 65 -5.97 10.07 -6.50
CA ASN A 65 -5.43 11.19 -7.25
C ASN A 65 -6.27 12.48 -7.07
N LYS A 66 -7.60 12.37 -7.11
CA LYS A 66 -8.49 13.53 -6.87
C LYS A 66 -8.32 14.04 -5.43
N LEU A 67 -8.37 13.16 -4.45
CA LEU A 67 -8.24 13.51 -3.03
C LEU A 67 -6.86 14.16 -2.74
N LEU A 68 -5.78 13.55 -3.22
CA LEU A 68 -4.42 14.01 -2.99
C LEU A 68 -4.15 15.34 -3.72
N ASN A 69 -4.64 15.54 -4.94
CA ASN A 69 -4.50 16.81 -5.65
C ASN A 69 -5.30 17.96 -5.02
N GLU A 70 -6.39 17.65 -4.31
CA GLU A 70 -7.15 18.65 -3.55
C GLU A 70 -6.39 19.11 -2.29
N LEU A 71 -5.59 18.22 -1.69
CA LEU A 71 -4.91 18.46 -0.41
C LEU A 71 -3.46 18.94 -0.58
N PHE A 72 -2.74 18.44 -1.59
CA PHE A 72 -1.31 18.61 -1.75
C PHE A 72 -0.91 19.27 -3.07
N GLU A 73 0.19 20.02 -3.03
CA GLU A 73 0.89 20.51 -4.21
C GLU A 73 1.85 19.46 -4.78
N ASN A 74 2.02 19.48 -6.10
CA ASN A 74 2.91 18.56 -6.78
C ASN A 74 4.38 18.97 -6.58
N VAL A 75 5.22 17.99 -6.23
CA VAL A 75 6.67 18.19 -6.19
C VAL A 75 7.24 18.12 -7.59
N LEU A 76 7.69 19.26 -8.10
CA LEU A 76 8.33 19.33 -9.42
C LEU A 76 9.66 18.58 -9.40
N GLN A 77 9.94 17.85 -10.49
CA GLN A 77 11.22 17.19 -10.74
C GLN A 77 11.64 16.17 -9.66
N ILE A 78 10.68 15.40 -9.14
CA ILE A 78 10.91 14.40 -8.06
C ILE A 78 12.07 13.43 -8.37
N LEU A 79 12.26 13.05 -9.63
CA LEU A 79 13.32 12.13 -10.07
C LEU A 79 14.73 12.73 -10.00
N LYS A 80 14.87 14.05 -9.95
CA LYS A 80 16.17 14.75 -9.84
C LYS A 80 16.56 15.01 -8.38
N GLN A 81 15.71 14.62 -7.43
CA GLN A 81 15.89 14.86 -6.01
C GLN A 81 16.26 13.54 -5.33
N TYR A 82 17.18 13.59 -4.36
CA TYR A 82 17.75 12.38 -3.75
C TYR A 82 17.20 12.10 -2.36
N HIS A 83 16.97 13.14 -1.57
CA HIS A 83 16.51 12.99 -0.20
C HIS A 83 15.30 13.87 0.07
N PHE A 84 14.26 13.22 0.61
CA PHE A 84 13.07 13.84 1.15
C PHE A 84 13.09 13.63 2.65
N ILE A 85 13.10 14.73 3.40
CA ILE A 85 13.09 14.71 4.86
C ILE A 85 11.74 15.26 5.29
N ILE A 86 11.00 14.42 6.02
CA ILE A 86 9.68 14.73 6.56
C ILE A 86 9.82 14.70 8.08
N SER A 87 9.38 15.76 8.75
CA SER A 87 9.43 15.86 10.21
C SER A 87 8.01 15.99 10.77
N SER A 88 7.76 15.32 11.90
CA SER A 88 6.52 15.47 12.67
C SER A 88 6.34 16.89 13.24
N GLU A 89 7.44 17.62 13.43
CA GLU A 89 7.44 19.00 13.95
C GLU A 89 6.89 20.01 12.93
N LYS A 90 6.98 19.68 11.64
CA LYS A 90 6.55 20.55 10.53
C LYS A 90 5.65 19.78 9.55
N PRO A 91 4.43 19.41 9.97
CA PRO A 91 3.52 18.67 9.11
C PRO A 91 3.15 19.49 7.86
N GLY A 92 3.18 18.83 6.70
CA GLY A 92 2.87 19.46 5.41
C GLY A 92 4.03 20.19 4.74
N LYS A 93 5.23 20.14 5.31
CA LYS A 93 6.46 20.62 4.70
C LYS A 93 7.41 19.46 4.48
N VAL A 94 8.15 19.53 3.38
CA VAL A 94 9.20 18.55 3.05
C VAL A 94 10.47 19.28 2.72
N GLU A 95 11.54 18.91 3.40
CA GLU A 95 12.88 19.39 3.09
C GLU A 95 13.48 18.47 2.03
N ILE A 96 13.93 19.06 0.93
CA ILE A 96 14.47 18.35 -0.22
C ILE A 96 15.95 18.65 -0.35
N LYS A 97 16.75 17.62 -0.64
CA LYS A 97 18.14 17.77 -1.07
C LYS A 97 18.32 17.25 -2.49
N SER A 98 18.87 18.10 -3.37
CA SER A 98 19.23 17.72 -4.74
C SER A 98 20.56 16.97 -4.86
N ALA A 99 21.36 16.89 -3.78
CA ALA A 99 22.56 16.05 -3.66
C ALA A 99 22.92 15.90 -2.17
N ILE A 100 23.76 14.91 -1.83
CA ILE A 100 24.17 14.59 -0.45
C ILE A 100 24.72 15.83 0.30
N CYS A 101 25.52 16.65 -0.38
CA CYS A 101 26.18 17.83 0.18
C CYS A 101 25.50 19.18 -0.13
N LYS A 102 24.36 19.19 -0.82
CA LYS A 102 23.72 20.47 -1.20
C LYS A 102 22.85 21.02 -0.07
N THR A 103 22.60 22.32 -0.12
CA THR A 103 21.66 23.02 0.76
C THR A 103 20.27 22.41 0.66
N LYS A 104 19.58 22.37 1.81
CA LYS A 104 18.21 21.90 1.92
C LYS A 104 17.26 22.98 1.41
N THR A 105 16.33 22.60 0.54
CA THR A 105 15.23 23.46 0.09
C THR A 105 13.94 22.98 0.73
N GLU A 106 13.26 23.84 1.49
CA GLU A 106 11.95 23.52 2.08
C GLU A 106 10.86 23.77 1.05
N ILE A 107 10.02 22.77 0.79
CA ILE A 107 8.82 22.87 -0.05
C ILE A 107 7.59 22.66 0.84
N THR A 108 6.62 23.57 0.74
CA THR A 108 5.31 23.39 1.35
C THR A 108 4.46 22.50 0.46
N LEU A 109 4.08 21.32 0.95
CA LEU A 109 3.20 20.39 0.23
C LEU A 109 1.72 20.67 0.50
N LEU A 110 1.35 21.02 1.74
CA LEU A 110 -0.06 21.25 2.08
C LEU A 110 -0.57 22.57 1.48
N LYS A 111 -1.73 22.52 0.82
CA LYS A 111 -2.39 23.74 0.34
C LYS A 111 -2.90 24.56 1.54
N PRO A 112 -2.65 25.88 1.58
CA PRO A 112 -2.90 26.72 2.77
C PRO A 112 -4.37 26.72 3.22
N ASN A 113 -5.31 26.61 2.26
CA ASN A 113 -6.75 26.62 2.55
C ASN A 113 -7.32 25.28 3.06
N LYS A 114 -6.48 24.24 3.24
CA LYS A 114 -6.93 22.88 3.58
C LYS A 114 -6.24 22.27 4.80
N ILE A 115 -5.39 23.04 5.49
CA ILE A 115 -4.63 22.60 6.66
C ILE A 115 -5.58 22.11 7.77
N ASN A 116 -6.60 22.90 8.12
CA ASN A 116 -7.60 22.48 9.12
C ASN A 116 -8.41 21.26 8.67
N LEU A 117 -8.63 21.08 7.37
CA LEU A 117 -9.30 19.90 6.84
C LEU A 117 -8.43 18.64 7.03
N PHE A 118 -7.14 18.72 6.70
CA PHE A 118 -6.21 17.59 6.79
C PHE A 118 -6.11 17.01 8.20
N PHE A 119 -5.98 17.87 9.23
CA PHE A 119 -5.96 17.43 10.62
C PHE A 119 -7.33 17.04 11.16
N SER A 120 -8.43 17.50 10.54
CA SER A 120 -9.80 17.10 10.90
C SER A 120 -10.24 15.77 10.27
N TYR A 121 -9.57 15.33 9.20
CA TYR A 121 -9.76 13.99 8.68
C TYR A 121 -9.17 13.00 9.69
N ASN A 122 -10.00 12.57 10.65
CA ASN A 122 -9.93 11.19 11.08
C ASN A 122 -9.97 10.38 9.79
N LEU A 123 -8.84 9.78 9.40
CA LEU A 123 -8.77 8.84 8.28
C LEU A 123 -9.98 7.92 8.46
N LEU A 124 -10.93 8.00 7.51
CA LEU A 124 -12.24 7.34 7.65
C LEU A 124 -12.03 5.95 8.24
N ALA A 125 -12.77 5.55 9.28
CA ALA A 125 -12.44 4.35 10.07
C ALA A 125 -12.22 3.07 9.23
N HIS A 126 -12.76 3.01 8.00
CA HIS A 126 -12.55 1.93 7.04
C HIS A 126 -11.22 1.98 6.22
N LEU A 127 -10.46 3.08 6.32
CA LEU A 127 -9.13 3.27 5.74
C LEU A 127 -8.03 2.97 6.77
N LEU A 128 -8.38 2.82 8.05
CA LEU A 128 -7.45 2.33 9.05
C LEU A 128 -7.01 0.91 8.64
N ALA A 129 -5.70 0.67 8.72
CA ALA A 129 -5.15 -0.65 8.43
C ALA A 129 -5.89 -1.67 9.30
N LYS A 130 -6.36 -2.75 8.66
CA LYS A 130 -6.95 -3.86 9.39
C LYS A 130 -5.82 -4.49 10.20
N GLU A 131 -5.86 -4.37 11.53
CA GLU A 131 -4.86 -4.98 12.40
C GLU A 131 -4.84 -6.49 12.15
N LEU A 132 -3.65 -7.04 11.95
CA LEU A 132 -3.47 -8.49 11.83
C LEU A 132 -3.69 -9.09 13.23
N PRO A 133 -4.54 -10.13 13.36
CA PRO A 133 -4.67 -10.84 14.63
C PRO A 133 -3.33 -11.44 15.05
N PRO A 134 -3.06 -11.60 16.35
CA PRO A 134 -1.75 -12.03 16.87
C PRO A 134 -1.31 -13.41 16.38
N GLU A 135 -2.24 -14.24 15.89
CA GLU A 135 -1.95 -15.55 15.28
C GLU A 135 -1.35 -15.44 13.85
N GLN A 136 -1.43 -14.26 13.23
CA GLN A 136 -0.95 -13.95 11.87
C GLN A 136 0.20 -12.93 11.85
N GLN A 137 0.69 -12.51 13.02
CA GLN A 137 1.88 -11.67 13.21
C GLN A 137 3.12 -12.52 13.40
#